data_AF-A0A6A4NPN3-F1
#
_entry.id   AF-A0A6A4NPN3-F1
#
_cell.length_a   1.000
_cell.length_b   1.000
_cell.length_c   1.000
_cell.angle_alpha   90.00
_cell.angle_beta   90.00
_cell.angle_gamma   90.00
#
_symmetry.space_group_name_H-M   'P 1'
#
loop_
_entity.id
_entity.type
_entity.pdbx_description
1 polymer ?
#
loop_
_entity_poly.entity_id
_entity_poly.type
_entity_poly.pdbx_seq_one_letter_code
_entity_poly.pdbx_strand_id
1 'polypeptide(L)'
;MFVSGSSTVSPINCKVERSSPVRPSPILNGVDPIGRSVEKPRTVEDVIDRTKPWQLSEILDPVQCRLVTMPGSTDSSSKVVRLMYTNSGVGILALGSNGIQKLWKWARNEQNPTGKATAGVVPLHWQPNNGFLMTNDISGVNLEEAVPCIALSKNDSYVMSACGGKVSLFNMMTFKVMTTFMPPPPASTFLAFHPKDNNIIAIGMEDSTIHIYNVRVDEVKSKLKGHQKRITGLAFSTHLNILVSSAADAQLCVWSIDTWEKRKAIPIQLPAGKSPVGDTRVQSHSDQLRLLVAHETQLAIYDASKMDRIRQWVPQDALSAPISYATYSCNSQLVYATFCDANIGVFDADTLRLRCRIAPSICLSPAALSGSQAVYPLVVAAHPLEPNQFAVGLTDGSVRVIEPTESEGKWGSSPTIDNNGILNRATSSSTTSNHTADQSQR
;
A
#
# COMPACT_ATOMS: atom_id res chain seq x y z
N MET A 1 27.23 -65.20 10.87
CA MET A 1 26.71 -65.74 9.60
C MET A 1 26.12 -64.54 8.84
N PHE A 2 26.94 -63.70 8.17
CA PHE A 2 27.41 -63.83 6.76
C PHE A 2 26.24 -63.74 5.76
N VAL A 3 26.15 -62.85 4.75
CA VAL A 3 27.08 -61.92 4.07
C VAL A 3 26.27 -60.80 3.36
N SER A 4 26.91 -59.62 3.26
CA SER A 4 26.61 -58.42 2.47
C SER A 4 27.01 -58.53 0.98
N GLY A 5 26.40 -57.74 0.08
CA GLY A 5 26.91 -57.52 -1.28
C GLY A 5 26.78 -56.08 -1.74
N SER A 6 27.90 -55.38 -1.88
CA SER A 6 28.05 -54.07 -2.53
C SER A 6 28.53 -54.25 -3.98
N SER A 7 28.35 -53.23 -4.82
CA SER A 7 29.19 -53.04 -6.00
C SER A 7 29.27 -51.56 -6.38
N THR A 8 30.46 -51.00 -6.19
CA THR A 8 30.96 -49.73 -6.75
C THR A 8 31.85 -50.03 -7.95
N VAL A 9 31.70 -49.33 -9.08
CA VAL A 9 32.77 -49.15 -10.07
C VAL A 9 32.63 -47.78 -10.76
N SER A 10 33.73 -47.04 -10.80
CA SER A 10 34.07 -45.93 -11.71
C SER A 10 35.61 -45.94 -11.88
N PRO A 11 36.27 -45.16 -12.76
CA PRO A 11 35.88 -44.49 -14.01
C PRO A 11 36.83 -44.84 -15.19
N ILE A 12 36.54 -44.40 -16.43
CA ILE A 12 37.54 -44.28 -17.51
C ILE A 12 37.53 -42.86 -18.08
N ASN A 13 38.74 -42.36 -18.30
CA ASN A 13 39.15 -41.00 -18.62
C ASN A 13 39.64 -40.98 -20.07
N CYS A 14 39.18 -40.03 -20.90
CA CYS A 14 39.87 -39.63 -22.12
C CYS A 14 39.77 -38.11 -22.26
N LYS A 15 40.94 -37.45 -22.22
CA LYS A 15 41.18 -36.04 -22.53
C LYS A 15 41.46 -35.86 -24.02
N VAL A 16 41.55 -34.57 -24.43
CA VAL A 16 42.23 -33.98 -25.61
C VAL A 16 41.24 -33.75 -26.78
N GLU A 17 41.04 -32.58 -27.40
CA GLU A 17 41.75 -31.29 -27.44
C GLU A 17 40.88 -30.13 -27.97
N ARG A 18 41.43 -28.93 -27.84
CA ARG A 18 41.00 -27.57 -28.24
C ARG A 18 40.84 -27.41 -29.76
N SER A 19 39.87 -26.62 -30.24
CA SER A 19 40.10 -25.43 -31.09
C SER A 19 38.81 -24.85 -31.73
N SER A 20 38.65 -23.54 -31.56
CA SER A 20 38.01 -22.61 -32.51
C SER A 20 39.07 -21.50 -32.76
N PRO A 21 38.92 -20.54 -33.70
CA PRO A 21 37.92 -20.33 -34.76
C PRO A 21 38.59 -20.12 -36.15
N VAL A 22 37.84 -19.82 -37.23
CA VAL A 22 38.24 -18.88 -38.34
C VAL A 22 37.12 -18.79 -39.41
N ARG A 23 36.81 -17.55 -39.80
CA ARG A 23 36.22 -17.05 -41.09
C ARG A 23 37.27 -16.03 -41.63
N PRO A 24 37.28 -15.49 -42.88
CA PRO A 24 36.38 -15.66 -44.04
C PRO A 24 37.03 -15.64 -45.49
N SER A 25 36.17 -15.85 -46.52
CA SER A 25 36.22 -15.32 -47.93
C SER A 25 37.29 -15.85 -48.92
N PRO A 26 37.28 -15.58 -50.26
CA PRO A 26 36.30 -14.93 -51.18
C PRO A 26 36.06 -15.74 -52.50
N ILE A 27 35.27 -15.25 -53.47
CA ILE A 27 35.56 -15.30 -54.93
C ILE A 27 34.69 -14.26 -55.67
N LEU A 28 35.36 -13.62 -56.63
CA LEU A 28 35.06 -12.42 -57.41
C LEU A 28 34.61 -12.80 -58.85
N ASN A 29 33.82 -11.93 -59.48
CA ASN A 29 33.84 -11.52 -60.91
C ASN A 29 32.81 -10.39 -61.03
N GLY A 30 33.14 -9.10 -61.23
CA GLY A 30 33.74 -8.46 -62.42
C GLY A 30 32.65 -8.31 -63.49
N VAL A 31 32.05 -7.16 -63.82
CA VAL A 31 32.61 -5.93 -64.41
C VAL A 31 31.58 -4.76 -64.34
N ASP A 32 32.03 -3.53 -64.11
CA ASP A 32 31.34 -2.21 -64.22
C ASP A 32 31.89 -1.45 -65.47
N PRO A 33 31.38 -0.28 -65.95
CA PRO A 33 30.40 0.65 -65.34
C PRO A 33 29.35 1.29 -66.31
N ILE A 34 28.39 2.04 -65.76
CA ILE A 34 28.10 3.48 -66.01
C ILE A 34 26.67 3.80 -65.51
N GLY A 35 26.53 4.92 -64.80
CA GLY A 35 25.45 5.16 -63.86
C GLY A 35 24.16 5.76 -64.42
N ARG A 36 23.11 5.72 -63.58
CA ARG A 36 22.17 6.82 -63.31
C ARG A 36 21.21 6.45 -62.16
N SER A 37 21.27 7.25 -61.10
CA SER A 37 20.26 7.64 -60.10
C SER A 37 19.10 6.67 -59.74
N VAL A 38 19.23 6.10 -58.54
CA VAL A 38 18.28 5.73 -57.48
C VAL A 38 16.78 6.11 -57.66
N GLU A 39 15.90 5.10 -57.60
CA GLU A 39 14.57 5.17 -56.95
C GLU A 39 14.35 3.92 -56.09
N LYS A 40 14.01 4.10 -54.81
CA LYS A 40 13.66 3.02 -53.85
C LYS A 40 12.17 2.68 -53.96
N PRO A 41 11.76 1.40 -53.79
CA PRO A 41 10.34 1.05 -53.66
C PRO A 41 9.79 1.44 -52.28
N ARG A 42 8.54 1.88 -52.28
CA ARG A 42 7.78 2.47 -51.17
C ARG A 42 7.55 1.48 -50.02
N THR A 43 7.91 1.89 -48.81
CA THR A 43 7.58 1.21 -47.54
C THR A 43 6.22 1.67 -47.05
N VAL A 44 5.43 0.72 -46.55
CA VAL A 44 4.14 0.91 -45.87
C VAL A 44 4.31 1.94 -44.75
N GLU A 45 3.48 2.98 -44.78
CA GLU A 45 3.51 4.09 -43.84
C GLU A 45 3.23 3.61 -42.41
N ASP A 46 4.23 3.78 -41.55
CA ASP A 46 4.08 3.74 -40.09
C ASP A 46 3.08 4.84 -39.68
N VAL A 47 1.89 4.42 -39.24
CA VAL A 47 1.00 5.26 -38.44
C VAL A 47 1.68 5.46 -37.09
N ILE A 48 2.54 6.47 -37.02
CA ILE A 48 3.06 7.01 -35.77
C ILE A 48 1.87 7.67 -35.08
N ASP A 49 1.18 6.88 -34.25
CA ASP A 49 0.28 7.41 -33.24
C ASP A 49 1.14 8.33 -32.35
N ARG A 50 0.93 9.64 -32.49
CA ARG A 50 1.56 10.64 -31.63
C ARG A 50 0.97 10.48 -30.24
N THR A 51 1.50 9.53 -29.48
CA THR A 51 1.25 9.40 -28.05
C THR A 51 1.58 10.73 -27.41
N LYS A 52 0.55 11.45 -26.93
CA LYS A 52 0.74 12.60 -26.06
C LYS A 52 1.75 12.22 -24.97
N PRO A 53 2.77 13.06 -24.69
CA PRO A 53 3.71 12.78 -23.61
C PRO A 53 2.90 12.59 -22.33
N TRP A 54 3.11 11.44 -21.68
CA TRP A 54 2.43 11.11 -20.43
C TRP A 54 2.76 12.19 -19.40
N GLN A 55 1.74 12.94 -18.96
CA GLN A 55 1.89 14.05 -18.02
C GLN A 55 1.43 13.61 -16.64
N LEU A 56 2.27 13.84 -15.63
CA LEU A 56 1.93 13.62 -14.23
C LEU A 56 0.66 14.42 -13.88
N SER A 57 -0.34 13.75 -13.32
CA SER A 57 -1.52 14.42 -12.75
C SER A 57 -1.19 14.95 -11.36
N GLU A 58 -1.52 16.22 -11.11
CA GLU A 58 -1.35 16.86 -9.81
C GLU A 58 -2.70 17.35 -9.29
N ILE A 59 -3.02 16.96 -8.06
CA ILE A 59 -4.23 17.35 -7.34
C ILE A 59 -3.81 18.38 -6.29
N LEU A 60 -4.09 19.64 -6.59
CA LEU A 60 -3.67 20.80 -5.82
C LEU A 60 -4.86 21.45 -5.09
N ASP A 61 -6.06 21.31 -5.65
CA ASP A 61 -7.30 21.88 -5.12
C ASP A 61 -8.28 20.77 -4.67
N PRO A 62 -8.95 20.92 -3.50
CA PRO A 62 -9.96 19.97 -3.02
C PRO A 62 -11.05 19.62 -4.04
N VAL A 63 -11.39 20.52 -4.97
CA VAL A 63 -12.39 20.27 -6.03
C VAL A 63 -11.95 19.19 -7.03
N GLN A 64 -10.64 18.91 -7.13
CA GLN A 64 -10.06 17.90 -8.03
C GLN A 64 -10.12 16.47 -7.46
N CYS A 65 -10.74 16.26 -6.30
CA CYS A 65 -10.97 14.93 -5.73
C CYS A 65 -12.21 14.97 -4.81
N ARG A 66 -12.70 13.80 -4.38
CA ARG A 66 -13.67 13.74 -3.29
C ARG A 66 -12.94 13.44 -1.99
N LEU A 67 -13.34 14.15 -0.93
CA LEU A 67 -12.73 14.07 0.38
C LEU A 67 -13.82 14.09 1.46
N VAL A 68 -13.74 13.18 2.42
CA VAL A 68 -14.52 13.26 3.66
C VAL A 68 -13.62 13.08 4.87
N THR A 69 -13.84 13.91 5.89
CA THR A 69 -13.16 13.81 7.18
C THR A 69 -14.06 13.07 8.16
N MET A 70 -13.50 12.11 8.88
CA MET A 70 -14.25 11.33 9.86
C MET A 70 -14.70 12.23 11.03
N PRO A 71 -15.99 12.22 11.41
CA PRO A 71 -16.47 13.08 12.50
C PRO A 71 -15.83 12.67 13.84
N GLY A 72 -15.39 13.66 14.62
CA GLY A 72 -14.77 13.42 15.92
C GLY A 72 -13.40 12.71 15.85
N SER A 73 -12.76 12.64 14.67
CA SER A 73 -11.43 12.03 14.57
C SER A 73 -10.35 12.90 15.20
N THR A 74 -10.41 14.21 14.99
CA THR A 74 -9.34 15.16 15.37
C THR A 74 -9.02 15.07 16.85
N ASP A 75 -7.75 14.80 17.13
CA ASP A 75 -7.18 14.73 18.47
C ASP A 75 -5.71 15.11 18.34
N SER A 76 -5.40 16.39 18.53
CA SER A 76 -4.03 16.89 18.38
C SER A 76 -3.05 16.29 19.40
N SER A 77 -3.56 15.59 20.42
CA SER A 77 -2.74 14.87 21.40
C SER A 77 -2.43 13.42 21.00
N SER A 78 -3.05 12.90 19.93
CA SER A 78 -2.84 11.52 19.48
C SER A 78 -2.72 11.38 17.96
N LYS A 79 -1.67 10.70 17.52
CA LYS A 79 -1.43 10.37 16.10
C LYS A 79 -2.27 9.16 15.71
N VAL A 80 -2.78 9.11 14.48
CA VAL A 80 -3.34 7.85 13.93
C VAL A 80 -2.19 6.95 13.48
N VAL A 81 -1.91 5.90 14.26
CA VAL A 81 -0.72 5.04 14.06
C VAL A 81 -1.02 3.74 13.33
N ARG A 82 -2.29 3.32 13.25
CA ARG A 82 -2.78 2.24 12.39
C ARG A 82 -4.17 2.57 11.88
N LEU A 83 -4.46 2.14 10.65
CA LEU A 83 -5.71 2.40 9.96
C LEU A 83 -6.05 1.18 9.10
N MET A 84 -7.31 0.80 9.08
CA MET A 84 -7.81 -0.26 8.21
C MET A 84 -9.29 -0.05 7.91
N TYR A 85 -9.71 -0.50 6.74
CA TYR A 85 -11.13 -0.74 6.47
C TYR A 85 -11.56 -2.07 7.10
N THR A 86 -12.84 -2.17 7.44
CA THR A 86 -13.48 -3.48 7.65
C THR A 86 -13.41 -4.28 6.35
N ASN A 87 -13.27 -5.62 6.39
CA ASN A 87 -13.17 -6.45 5.19
C ASN A 87 -14.41 -6.31 4.28
N SER A 88 -15.58 -6.07 4.87
CA SER A 88 -16.83 -5.77 4.15
C SER A 88 -16.85 -4.41 3.43
N GLY A 89 -15.89 -3.53 3.70
CA GLY A 89 -15.80 -2.18 3.13
C GLY A 89 -16.82 -1.17 3.69
N VAL A 90 -17.54 -1.49 4.76
CA VAL A 90 -18.61 -0.60 5.30
C VAL A 90 -18.14 0.31 6.44
N GLY A 91 -16.91 0.15 6.92
CA GLY A 91 -16.37 0.95 8.01
C GLY A 91 -14.85 1.07 8.00
N ILE A 92 -14.36 1.98 8.83
CA ILE A 92 -12.94 2.29 9.02
C ILE A 92 -12.63 2.24 10.51
N LEU A 93 -11.56 1.53 10.86
CA LEU A 93 -11.02 1.43 12.20
C LEU A 93 -9.66 2.12 12.27
N ALA A 94 -9.50 3.05 13.20
CA ALA A 94 -8.25 3.75 13.46
C ALA A 94 -7.78 3.49 14.89
N LEU A 95 -6.49 3.19 15.06
CA LEU A 95 -5.83 3.10 16.36
C LEU A 95 -4.97 4.36 16.56
N GLY A 96 -5.23 5.07 17.64
CA GLY A 96 -4.44 6.22 18.08
C GLY A 96 -3.18 5.80 18.86
N SER A 97 -2.18 6.67 18.89
CA SER A 97 -0.97 6.51 19.71
C SER A 97 -1.26 6.43 21.22
N ASN A 98 -2.44 6.89 21.65
CA ASN A 98 -2.94 6.78 23.02
C ASN A 98 -3.58 5.41 23.33
N GLY A 99 -3.54 4.45 22.41
CA GLY A 99 -4.10 3.11 22.59
C GLY A 99 -5.62 3.02 22.40
N ILE A 100 -6.30 4.10 22.00
CA ILE A 100 -7.74 4.13 21.75
C ILE A 100 -8.03 3.77 20.28
N GLN A 101 -9.01 2.90 20.06
CA GLN A 101 -9.51 2.53 18.73
C GLN A 101 -10.86 3.21 18.47
N LYS A 102 -10.97 3.92 17.34
CA LYS A 102 -12.20 4.58 16.87
C LYS A 102 -12.73 3.87 15.62
N LEU A 103 -14.04 3.65 15.55
CA LEU A 103 -14.71 3.00 14.41
C LEU A 103 -15.73 3.96 13.79
N TRP A 104 -15.68 4.11 12.48
CA TRP A 104 -16.71 4.81 11.70
C TRP A 104 -17.38 3.83 10.74
N LYS A 105 -18.70 3.96 10.58
CA LYS A 105 -19.48 3.09 9.69
C LYS A 105 -20.38 3.91 8.78
N TRP A 106 -20.48 3.48 7.54
CA TRP A 106 -21.46 3.98 6.60
C TRP A 106 -22.75 3.16 6.73
N ALA A 107 -23.87 3.85 6.63
CA ALA A 107 -25.18 3.24 6.60
C ALA A 107 -25.69 3.18 5.17
N ARG A 108 -26.49 2.15 4.87
CA ARG A 108 -27.27 2.10 3.63
C ARG A 108 -28.43 3.09 3.75
N ASN A 109 -28.49 4.05 2.84
CA ASN A 109 -29.58 5.03 2.73
C ASN A 109 -29.71 5.52 1.28
N GLU A 110 -30.56 6.51 1.02
CA GLU A 110 -30.77 7.04 -0.34
C GLU A 110 -29.51 7.65 -0.96
N GLN A 111 -28.66 8.30 -0.15
CA GLN A 111 -27.41 8.95 -0.60
C GLN A 111 -26.24 7.96 -0.73
N ASN A 112 -26.28 6.84 0.00
CA ASN A 112 -25.33 5.74 -0.09
C ASN A 112 -26.07 4.40 -0.18
N PRO A 113 -26.58 4.02 -1.36
CA PRO A 113 -27.34 2.79 -1.53
C PRO A 113 -26.52 1.53 -1.25
N THR A 114 -25.19 1.58 -1.38
CA THR A 114 -24.34 0.42 -1.12
C THR A 114 -24.08 0.20 0.36
N GLY A 115 -24.07 1.27 1.16
CA GLY A 115 -23.61 1.29 2.55
C GLY A 115 -22.10 1.11 2.72
N LYS A 116 -21.33 1.04 1.62
CA LYS A 116 -19.87 0.99 1.66
C LYS A 116 -19.30 2.36 2.03
N ALA A 117 -18.05 2.36 2.49
CA ALA A 117 -17.33 3.58 2.73
C ALA A 117 -17.20 4.41 1.46
N THR A 118 -17.42 5.71 1.56
CA THR A 118 -17.28 6.64 0.43
C THR A 118 -16.92 8.04 0.91
N ALA A 119 -16.20 8.79 0.08
CA ALA A 119 -15.96 10.21 0.25
C ALA A 119 -17.20 11.09 -0.05
N GLY A 120 -18.24 10.53 -0.67
CA GLY A 120 -19.47 11.27 -0.99
C GLY A 120 -20.45 11.44 0.18
N VAL A 121 -20.31 10.66 1.25
CA VAL A 121 -21.23 10.66 2.40
C VAL A 121 -20.45 10.61 3.70
N VAL A 122 -20.84 11.43 4.68
CA VAL A 122 -20.24 11.44 6.03
C VAL A 122 -20.67 10.19 6.81
N PRO A 123 -19.73 9.40 7.35
CA PRO A 123 -20.09 8.24 8.16
C PRO A 123 -20.53 8.61 9.58
N LEU A 124 -21.06 7.64 10.29
CA LEU A 124 -21.34 7.74 11.72
C LEU A 124 -20.13 7.26 12.53
N HIS A 125 -19.74 8.01 13.55
CA HIS A 125 -18.88 7.48 14.60
C HIS A 125 -19.65 6.42 15.38
N TRP A 126 -19.19 5.18 15.31
CA TRP A 126 -19.89 4.04 15.85
C TRP A 126 -19.34 3.71 17.24
N GLN A 127 -20.24 3.66 18.21
CA GLN A 127 -19.97 3.24 19.58
C GLN A 127 -21.16 2.43 20.08
N PRO A 128 -20.94 1.36 20.87
CA PRO A 128 -22.04 0.61 21.48
C PRO A 128 -22.80 1.48 22.49
N ASN A 129 -24.11 1.23 22.64
CA ASN A 129 -25.00 1.97 23.54
C ASN A 129 -24.57 1.91 25.02
N ASN A 130 -23.73 0.96 25.40
CA ASN A 130 -23.17 0.84 26.74
C ASN A 130 -22.05 1.86 27.02
N GLY A 131 -21.65 2.67 26.05
CA GLY A 131 -20.63 3.70 26.20
C GLY A 131 -19.20 3.18 26.30
N PHE A 132 -18.95 1.88 26.13
CA PHE A 132 -17.58 1.37 26.14
C PHE A 132 -16.79 1.95 24.97
N LEU A 133 -15.52 2.24 25.24
CA LEU A 133 -14.51 2.56 24.24
C LEU A 133 -13.64 1.33 24.01
N MET A 134 -13.11 1.21 22.80
CA MET A 134 -12.20 0.12 22.47
C MET A 134 -10.76 0.56 22.79
N THR A 135 -10.36 0.38 24.06
CA THR A 135 -9.10 0.91 24.59
C THR A 135 -8.16 -0.22 25.00
N ASN A 136 -6.90 -0.14 24.56
CA ASN A 136 -5.84 -1.04 25.02
C ASN A 136 -5.41 -0.69 26.44
N ASP A 137 -5.01 -1.68 27.23
CA ASP A 137 -4.34 -1.43 28.51
C ASP A 137 -2.92 -0.91 28.27
N ILE A 138 -2.72 0.36 28.63
CA ILE A 138 -1.45 1.09 28.49
C ILE A 138 -0.81 1.41 29.86
N SER A 139 -1.28 0.76 30.92
CA SER A 139 -0.77 0.97 32.27
C SER A 139 0.73 0.63 32.35
N GLY A 140 1.56 1.61 32.68
CA GLY A 140 3.02 1.45 32.75
C GLY A 140 3.75 1.37 31.39
N VAL A 141 3.07 1.70 30.29
CA VAL A 141 3.67 1.72 28.94
C VAL A 141 4.27 3.10 28.64
N ASN A 142 5.51 3.13 28.13
CA ASN A 142 6.07 4.33 27.50
C ASN A 142 5.47 4.52 26.09
N LEU A 143 4.47 5.40 25.96
CA LEU A 143 3.75 5.62 24.71
C LEU A 143 4.60 6.22 23.58
N GLU A 144 5.72 6.89 23.90
CA GLU A 144 6.62 7.45 22.89
C GLU A 144 7.47 6.37 22.21
N GLU A 145 7.72 5.25 22.88
CA GLU A 145 8.50 4.11 22.36
C GLU A 145 7.61 2.96 21.89
N ALA A 146 6.35 2.91 22.31
CA ALA A 146 5.43 1.87 21.94
C ALA A 146 5.19 1.84 20.42
N VAL A 147 5.13 0.64 19.84
CA VAL A 147 4.77 0.42 18.43
C VAL A 147 3.40 -0.26 18.38
N PRO A 148 2.29 0.50 18.22
CA PRO A 148 0.97 -0.11 18.29
C PRO A 148 0.68 -0.92 17.03
N CYS A 149 0.00 -2.05 17.19
CA CYS A 149 -0.36 -2.94 16.10
C CYS A 149 -1.79 -3.44 16.25
N ILE A 150 -2.41 -3.75 15.11
CA ILE A 150 -3.81 -4.14 15.03
C ILE A 150 -4.00 -5.11 13.85
N ALA A 151 -4.92 -6.06 14.01
CA ALA A 151 -5.33 -6.98 12.96
C ALA A 151 -6.82 -7.28 13.09
N LEU A 152 -7.53 -7.23 11.97
CA LEU A 152 -8.96 -7.52 11.91
C LEU A 152 -9.20 -8.98 11.51
N SER A 153 -10.14 -9.63 12.20
CA SER A 153 -10.63 -10.96 11.83
C SER A 153 -11.36 -10.91 10.48
N LYS A 154 -11.30 -12.00 9.70
CA LYS A 154 -11.87 -12.08 8.33
C LYS A 154 -13.37 -11.76 8.23
N ASN A 155 -14.11 -11.90 9.33
CA ASN A 155 -15.55 -11.69 9.40
C ASN A 155 -15.94 -10.37 10.10
N ASP A 156 -14.99 -9.45 10.29
CA ASP A 156 -15.20 -8.13 10.92
C ASP A 156 -15.76 -8.17 12.35
N SER A 157 -15.80 -9.33 13.00
CA SER A 157 -16.45 -9.51 14.31
C SER A 157 -15.51 -9.22 15.48
N TYR A 158 -14.21 -9.44 15.26
CA TYR A 158 -13.17 -9.24 16.25
C TYR A 158 -12.00 -8.46 15.70
N VAL A 159 -11.37 -7.69 16.57
CA VAL A 159 -10.09 -7.05 16.29
C VAL A 159 -9.10 -7.38 17.39
N MET A 160 -7.88 -7.70 16.99
CA MET A 160 -6.76 -7.82 17.90
C MET A 160 -5.92 -6.58 17.84
N SER A 161 -5.57 -6.06 19.01
CA SER A 161 -4.79 -4.83 19.13
C SER A 161 -3.81 -4.93 20.29
N ALA A 162 -2.67 -4.25 20.15
CA ALA A 162 -1.70 -4.04 21.20
C ALA A 162 -1.07 -2.65 21.07
N CYS A 163 -0.72 -2.04 22.20
CA CYS A 163 -0.11 -0.72 22.29
C CYS A 163 0.96 -0.72 23.38
N GLY A 164 2.03 -1.48 23.19
CA GLY A 164 3.10 -1.69 24.18
C GLY A 164 2.73 -2.61 25.35
N GLY A 165 1.45 -2.69 25.72
CA GLY A 165 0.90 -3.63 26.71
C GLY A 165 0.57 -5.02 26.14
N LYS A 166 -0.33 -5.74 26.83
CA LYS A 166 -0.85 -7.05 26.41
C LYS A 166 -1.56 -6.95 25.06
N VAL A 167 -1.52 -8.04 24.29
CA VAL A 167 -2.39 -8.18 23.12
C VAL A 167 -3.81 -8.45 23.59
N SER A 168 -4.76 -7.65 23.11
CA SER A 168 -6.18 -7.71 23.50
C SER A 168 -7.03 -8.09 22.29
N LEU A 169 -7.97 -9.04 22.49
CA LEU A 169 -9.00 -9.39 21.52
C LEU A 169 -10.30 -8.65 21.88
N PHE A 170 -10.72 -7.72 21.04
CA PHE A 170 -11.95 -6.95 21.22
C PHE A 170 -13.08 -7.49 20.35
N ASN A 171 -14.30 -7.45 20.89
CA ASN A 171 -15.52 -7.64 20.13
C ASN A 171 -15.92 -6.33 19.42
N MET A 172 -16.07 -6.35 18.10
CA MET A 172 -16.37 -5.16 17.29
C MET A 172 -17.79 -4.61 17.50
N MET A 173 -18.71 -5.40 18.07
CA MET A 173 -20.10 -5.04 18.36
C MET A 173 -20.33 -4.53 19.79
N THR A 174 -19.46 -4.88 20.74
CA THR A 174 -19.65 -4.46 22.15
C THR A 174 -18.49 -3.65 22.69
N PHE A 175 -17.39 -3.56 21.94
CA PHE A 175 -16.09 -2.99 22.34
C PHE A 175 -15.48 -3.62 23.61
N LYS A 176 -16.02 -4.76 24.05
CA LYS A 176 -15.50 -5.47 25.22
C LYS A 176 -14.25 -6.23 24.83
N VAL A 177 -13.26 -6.19 25.73
CA VAL A 177 -12.15 -7.14 25.73
C VAL A 177 -12.71 -8.53 26.04
N MET A 178 -12.47 -9.48 25.16
CA MET A 178 -12.85 -10.88 25.34
C MET A 178 -11.76 -11.67 26.06
N THR A 179 -10.50 -11.41 25.67
CA THR A 179 -9.32 -12.02 26.30
C THR A 179 -8.10 -11.14 26.05
N THR A 180 -7.08 -11.32 26.89
CA THR A 180 -5.76 -10.70 26.73
C THR A 180 -4.68 -11.75 26.89
N PHE A 181 -3.62 -11.67 26.10
CA PHE A 181 -2.51 -12.62 26.12
C PHE A 181 -1.18 -11.90 25.84
N MET A 182 -0.09 -12.64 26.02
CA MET A 182 1.28 -12.18 25.76
C MET A 182 1.61 -10.82 26.41
N PRO A 183 1.69 -10.75 27.76
CA PRO A 183 2.17 -9.55 28.43
C PRO A 183 3.65 -9.25 28.06
N PRO A 184 4.03 -7.97 27.95
CA PRO A 184 5.43 -7.59 27.75
C PRO A 184 6.27 -7.84 29.03
N PRO A 185 7.62 -7.97 28.91
CA PRO A 185 8.40 -8.05 27.68
C PRO A 185 8.40 -9.47 27.08
N PRO A 186 8.53 -9.62 25.74
CA PRO A 186 8.71 -8.56 24.76
C PRO A 186 7.38 -7.91 24.32
N ALA A 187 7.43 -6.65 23.88
CA ALA A 187 6.26 -5.96 23.34
C ALA A 187 5.94 -6.43 21.90
N SER A 188 4.66 -6.50 21.56
CA SER A 188 4.20 -6.83 20.21
C SER A 188 4.24 -5.59 19.30
N THR A 189 4.77 -5.73 18.09
CA THR A 189 4.97 -4.63 17.13
C THR A 189 4.20 -4.81 15.83
N PHE A 190 3.77 -6.05 15.52
CA PHE A 190 2.98 -6.36 14.34
C PHE A 190 2.09 -7.59 14.57
N LEU A 191 0.90 -7.62 13.95
CA LEU A 191 -0.06 -8.73 14.04
C LEU A 191 -0.51 -9.13 12.63
N ALA A 192 -0.56 -10.43 12.36
CA ALA A 192 -1.10 -10.96 11.12
C ALA A 192 -1.85 -12.28 11.35
N PHE A 193 -3.12 -12.34 10.94
CA PHE A 193 -3.90 -13.58 10.96
C PHE A 193 -3.38 -14.56 9.92
N HIS A 194 -3.34 -15.84 10.28
CA HIS A 194 -3.04 -16.88 9.31
C HIS A 194 -4.17 -16.96 8.24
N PRO A 195 -3.82 -17.01 6.95
CA PRO A 195 -4.78 -16.86 5.85
C PRO A 195 -5.77 -18.01 5.75
N LYS A 196 -5.48 -19.18 6.32
CA LYS A 196 -6.38 -20.36 6.27
C LYS A 196 -6.90 -20.82 7.63
N ASP A 197 -6.21 -20.50 8.73
CA ASP A 197 -6.56 -20.96 10.08
C ASP A 197 -6.79 -19.75 10.97
N ASN A 198 -8.04 -19.51 11.36
CA ASN A 198 -8.40 -18.32 12.13
C ASN A 198 -7.92 -18.39 13.59
N ASN A 199 -7.42 -19.54 14.06
CA ASN A 199 -6.87 -19.68 15.40
C ASN A 199 -5.39 -19.29 15.47
N ILE A 200 -4.70 -19.22 14.32
CA ILE A 200 -3.25 -18.98 14.26
C ILE A 200 -2.96 -17.55 13.86
N ILE A 201 -2.01 -16.95 14.58
CA ILE A 201 -1.60 -15.57 14.40
C ILE A 201 -0.08 -15.49 14.48
N ALA A 202 0.50 -14.77 13.52
CA ALA A 202 1.90 -14.39 13.59
C ALA A 202 2.00 -13.02 14.28
N ILE A 203 2.84 -12.95 15.31
CA ILE A 203 3.03 -11.78 16.17
C ILE A 203 4.50 -11.39 16.08
N GLY A 204 4.78 -10.23 15.49
CA GLY A 204 6.10 -9.64 15.46
C GLY A 204 6.41 -8.96 16.79
N MET A 205 7.64 -9.12 17.28
CA MET A 205 8.05 -8.63 18.60
C MET A 205 9.18 -7.59 18.51
N GLU A 206 9.31 -6.80 19.58
CA GLU A 206 10.40 -5.83 19.76
C GLU A 206 11.78 -6.51 19.87
N ASP A 207 11.82 -7.73 20.42
CA ASP A 207 13.06 -8.51 20.62
C ASP A 207 13.55 -9.24 19.36
N SER A 208 13.11 -8.81 18.17
CA SER A 208 13.40 -9.38 16.84
C SER A 208 12.85 -10.78 16.56
N THR A 209 12.05 -11.34 17.47
CA THR A 209 11.40 -12.64 17.25
C THR A 209 10.01 -12.51 16.64
N ILE A 210 9.52 -13.60 16.04
CA ILE A 210 8.13 -13.72 15.60
C ILE A 210 7.53 -14.90 16.35
N HIS A 211 6.40 -14.69 17.02
CA HIS A 211 5.66 -15.76 17.70
C HIS A 211 4.51 -16.22 16.81
N ILE A 212 4.45 -17.52 16.54
CA ILE A 212 3.27 -18.17 15.95
C ILE A 212 2.41 -18.65 17.11
N TYR A 213 1.29 -17.98 17.32
CA TYR A 213 0.44 -18.14 18.50
C TYR A 213 -0.92 -18.72 18.11
N ASN A 214 -1.41 -19.66 18.93
CA ASN A 214 -2.72 -20.26 18.79
C ASN A 214 -3.66 -19.71 19.85
N VAL A 215 -4.59 -18.85 19.42
CA VAL A 215 -5.53 -18.13 20.31
C VAL A 215 -6.52 -19.07 20.97
N ARG A 216 -6.84 -20.22 20.35
CA ARG A 216 -7.85 -21.14 20.89
C ARG A 216 -7.37 -21.90 22.12
N VAL A 217 -6.09 -22.25 22.16
CA VAL A 217 -5.48 -23.01 23.26
C VAL A 217 -4.55 -22.16 24.13
N ASP A 218 -4.38 -20.88 23.79
CA ASP A 218 -3.50 -19.93 24.48
C ASP A 218 -2.03 -20.40 24.54
N GLU A 219 -1.48 -20.81 23.39
CA GLU A 219 -0.11 -21.34 23.31
C GLU A 219 0.70 -20.76 22.15
N VAL A 220 2.00 -20.55 22.38
CA VAL A 220 2.98 -20.24 21.33
C VAL A 220 3.43 -21.55 20.68
N LYS A 221 2.96 -21.82 19.46
CA LYS A 221 3.34 -22.99 18.67
C LYS A 221 4.80 -22.97 18.23
N SER A 222 5.31 -21.80 17.86
CA SER A 222 6.67 -21.65 17.33
C SER A 222 7.22 -20.25 17.57
N LYS A 223 8.54 -20.15 17.75
CA LYS A 223 9.27 -18.89 17.87
C LYS A 223 10.30 -18.78 16.75
N LEU A 224 10.09 -17.85 15.84
CA LEU A 224 10.95 -17.66 14.68
C LEU A 224 12.04 -16.65 15.03
N LYS A 225 13.30 -17.03 14.84
CA LYS A 225 14.48 -16.21 15.12
C LYS A 225 15.31 -16.02 13.87
N GLY A 226 15.71 -14.79 13.58
CA GLY A 226 16.53 -14.53 12.40
C GLY A 226 16.70 -13.07 12.01
N HIS A 227 15.89 -12.16 12.55
CA HIS A 227 16.11 -10.72 12.47
C HIS A 227 17.02 -10.26 13.61
N GLN A 228 17.54 -9.04 13.50
CA GLN A 228 18.42 -8.41 14.49
C GLN A 228 17.79 -7.19 15.17
N LYS A 229 16.66 -6.72 14.64
CA LYS A 229 15.88 -5.61 15.20
C LYS A 229 14.39 -5.97 15.22
N ARG A 230 13.59 -5.12 15.88
CA ARG A 230 12.15 -5.28 15.99
C ARG A 230 11.48 -5.60 14.66
N ILE A 231 10.48 -6.46 14.69
CA ILE A 231 9.69 -6.82 13.52
C ILE A 231 8.81 -5.63 13.13
N THR A 232 8.76 -5.31 11.83
CA THR A 232 8.05 -4.14 11.30
C THR A 232 7.02 -4.49 10.23
N GLY A 233 7.01 -5.73 9.73
CA GLY A 233 6.00 -6.22 8.81
C GLY A 233 5.94 -7.74 8.72
N LEU A 234 4.74 -8.26 8.44
CA LEU A 234 4.45 -9.68 8.22
C LEU A 234 3.49 -9.81 7.03
N ALA A 235 3.84 -10.62 6.05
CA ALA A 235 3.03 -10.85 4.85
C ALA A 235 3.01 -12.33 4.48
N PHE A 236 1.82 -12.93 4.49
CA PHE A 236 1.63 -14.31 4.05
C PHE A 236 1.49 -14.39 2.52
N SER A 237 2.08 -15.42 1.91
CA SER A 237 1.73 -15.89 0.57
C SER A 237 1.24 -17.33 0.67
N THR A 238 -0.04 -17.53 0.41
CA THR A 238 -0.65 -18.88 0.43
C THR A 238 -0.27 -19.72 -0.77
N HIS A 239 0.03 -19.06 -1.90
CA HIS A 239 0.41 -19.73 -3.14
C HIS A 239 1.83 -20.31 -3.03
N LEU A 240 2.77 -19.54 -2.46
CA LEU A 240 4.14 -19.98 -2.25
C LEU A 240 4.32 -20.75 -0.93
N ASN A 241 3.28 -20.79 -0.10
CA ASN A 241 3.26 -21.38 1.22
C ASN A 241 4.38 -20.83 2.14
N ILE A 242 4.51 -19.51 2.15
CA ILE A 242 5.53 -18.78 2.91
C ILE A 242 4.94 -17.64 3.72
N LEU A 243 5.58 -17.34 4.85
CA LEU A 243 5.49 -16.05 5.53
C LEU A 243 6.74 -15.25 5.20
N VAL A 244 6.57 -14.00 4.78
CA VAL A 244 7.66 -13.04 4.66
C VAL A 244 7.58 -12.07 5.82
N SER A 245 8.69 -11.89 6.52
CA SER A 245 8.81 -10.88 7.58
C SER A 245 9.83 -9.83 7.21
N SER A 246 9.58 -8.60 7.66
CA SER A 246 10.53 -7.49 7.62
C SER A 246 10.77 -6.95 9.01
N ALA A 247 11.95 -6.38 9.22
CA ALA A 247 12.34 -5.77 10.49
C ALA A 247 13.04 -4.42 10.27
N ALA A 248 13.28 -3.70 11.37
CA ALA A 248 13.99 -2.43 11.36
C ALA A 248 15.50 -2.56 11.00
N ASP A 249 15.98 -3.78 10.72
CA ASP A 249 17.33 -4.10 10.25
C ASP A 249 17.46 -4.07 8.71
N ALA A 250 16.43 -3.61 8.01
CA ALA A 250 16.35 -3.57 6.55
C ALA A 250 16.56 -4.96 5.90
N GLN A 251 16.18 -6.04 6.59
CA GLN A 251 16.18 -7.40 6.03
C GLN A 251 14.76 -7.94 5.83
N LEU A 252 14.63 -8.84 4.86
CA LEU A 252 13.47 -9.71 4.69
C LEU A 252 13.87 -11.14 5.04
N CYS A 253 13.09 -11.81 5.89
CA CYS A 253 13.20 -13.24 6.13
C CYS A 253 12.00 -13.99 5.52
N VAL A 254 12.27 -15.16 4.96
CA VAL A 254 11.25 -16.05 4.39
C VAL A 254 11.15 -17.29 5.26
N TRP A 255 9.92 -17.65 5.64
CA TRP A 255 9.61 -18.77 6.51
C TRP A 255 8.64 -19.72 5.82
N SER A 256 8.82 -21.02 6.02
CA SER A 256 7.81 -22.03 5.64
C SER A 256 6.58 -21.87 6.52
N ILE A 257 5.36 -21.88 5.97
CA ILE A 257 4.14 -21.83 6.81
C ILE A 257 3.91 -23.18 7.52
N ASP A 258 4.21 -24.31 6.87
CA ASP A 258 3.92 -25.63 7.44
C ASP A 258 4.88 -26.01 8.58
N THR A 259 6.17 -25.70 8.39
CA THR A 259 7.24 -26.08 9.34
C THR A 259 7.73 -24.92 10.19
N TRP A 260 7.38 -23.68 9.84
CA TRP A 260 7.90 -22.46 10.49
C TRP A 260 9.43 -22.30 10.43
N GLU A 261 10.11 -23.04 9.56
CA GLU A 261 11.55 -22.95 9.40
C GLU A 261 11.94 -21.79 8.47
N LYS A 262 13.08 -21.16 8.79
CA LYS A 262 13.67 -20.10 7.96
C LYS A 262 14.21 -20.70 6.67
N ARG A 263 13.71 -20.24 5.53
CA ARG A 263 14.19 -20.65 4.19
C ARG A 263 15.29 -19.75 3.66
N LYS A 264 15.13 -18.44 3.81
CA LYS A 264 16.03 -17.43 3.24
C LYS A 264 16.02 -16.16 4.08
N ALA A 265 17.12 -15.41 4.07
CA ALA A 265 17.15 -14.01 4.47
C ALA A 265 17.90 -13.20 3.42
N ILE A 266 17.38 -12.02 3.10
CA ILE A 266 17.99 -11.09 2.16
C ILE A 266 17.95 -9.66 2.73
N PRO A 267 19.01 -8.87 2.58
CA PRO A 267 18.94 -7.44 2.81
C PRO A 267 18.17 -6.76 1.68
N ILE A 268 17.38 -5.72 1.99
CA ILE A 268 16.84 -4.86 0.94
C ILE A 268 17.98 -3.99 0.39
N GLN A 269 18.04 -3.86 -0.93
CA GLN A 269 19.04 -3.02 -1.58
C GLN A 269 18.66 -1.55 -1.43
N LEU A 270 19.27 -0.87 -0.46
CA LEU A 270 19.04 0.56 -0.17
C LEU A 270 19.81 1.46 -1.14
N PRO A 271 19.37 2.73 -1.34
CA PRO A 271 20.13 3.71 -2.09
C PRO A 271 21.50 3.98 -1.42
N ALA A 272 22.50 4.35 -2.24
CA ALA A 272 23.86 4.60 -1.76
C ALA A 272 23.89 5.65 -0.62
N GLY A 273 24.69 5.39 0.41
CA GLY A 273 24.87 6.30 1.55
C GLY A 273 23.73 6.29 2.59
N LYS A 274 22.72 5.43 2.45
CA LYS A 274 21.64 5.27 3.44
C LYS A 274 21.99 4.23 4.50
N SER A 275 21.57 4.48 5.74
CA SER A 275 21.74 3.55 6.87
C SER A 275 20.91 2.27 6.64
N PRO A 276 21.45 1.07 6.94
CA PRO A 276 20.72 -0.20 6.84
C PRO A 276 19.75 -0.42 8.01
N VAL A 277 19.05 0.64 8.41
CA VAL A 277 18.13 0.65 9.54
C VAL A 277 16.96 1.54 9.18
N GLY A 278 15.75 1.08 9.47
CA GLY A 278 14.54 1.84 9.25
C GLY A 278 13.33 0.92 9.17
N ASP A 279 12.15 1.47 9.45
CA ASP A 279 10.91 0.71 9.39
C ASP A 279 10.67 0.24 7.95
N THR A 280 10.64 -1.09 7.77
CA THR A 280 10.38 -1.74 6.49
C THR A 280 9.05 -2.46 6.59
N ARG A 281 8.10 -2.14 5.73
CA ARG A 281 6.83 -2.86 5.63
C ARG A 281 6.80 -3.74 4.40
N VAL A 282 6.10 -4.86 4.54
CA VAL A 282 5.88 -5.83 3.46
C VAL A 282 4.40 -6.10 3.29
N GLN A 283 3.96 -6.22 2.04
CA GLN A 283 2.60 -6.59 1.69
C GLN A 283 2.61 -7.49 0.45
N SER A 284 1.92 -8.63 0.53
CA SER A 284 1.74 -9.53 -0.60
C SER A 284 0.83 -8.92 -1.65
N HIS A 285 1.20 -9.07 -2.91
CA HIS A 285 0.37 -8.75 -4.05
C HIS A 285 -0.80 -9.76 -4.17
N SER A 286 -1.89 -9.37 -4.84
CA SER A 286 -3.08 -10.22 -5.06
C SER A 286 -2.78 -11.56 -5.75
N ASP A 287 -1.83 -11.59 -6.69
CA ASP A 287 -1.30 -12.81 -7.34
C ASP A 287 -0.51 -13.74 -6.41
N GLN A 288 -0.19 -13.33 -5.18
CA GLN A 288 0.59 -14.07 -4.19
C GLN A 288 2.03 -14.42 -4.63
N LEU A 289 2.50 -13.87 -5.74
CA LEU A 289 3.83 -14.10 -6.33
C LEU A 289 4.74 -12.87 -6.21
N ARG A 290 4.16 -11.69 -5.99
CA ARG A 290 4.91 -10.44 -5.80
C ARG A 290 4.75 -9.88 -4.40
N LEU A 291 5.73 -9.08 -3.98
CA LEU A 291 5.77 -8.44 -2.67
C LEU A 291 6.08 -6.94 -2.84
N LEU A 292 5.24 -6.08 -2.28
CA LEU A 292 5.59 -4.67 -2.06
C LEU A 292 6.44 -4.58 -0.80
N VAL A 293 7.57 -3.91 -0.93
CA VAL A 293 8.47 -3.54 0.16
C VAL A 293 8.51 -2.03 0.23
N ALA A 294 8.02 -1.47 1.33
CA ALA A 294 8.03 -0.04 1.59
C ALA A 294 9.01 0.27 2.72
N HIS A 295 9.99 1.10 2.43
CA HIS A 295 10.96 1.62 3.38
C HIS A 295 10.95 3.14 3.26
N GLU A 296 11.34 3.87 4.30
CA GLU A 296 11.34 5.35 4.28
C GLU A 296 12.12 5.96 3.10
N THR A 297 13.08 5.21 2.55
CA THR A 297 13.93 5.64 1.42
C THR A 297 13.53 5.07 0.06
N GLN A 298 12.57 4.13 -0.02
CA GLN A 298 12.21 3.51 -1.30
C GLN A 298 10.90 2.72 -1.26
N LEU A 299 10.26 2.64 -2.41
CA LEU A 299 9.32 1.58 -2.75
C LEU A 299 10.02 0.55 -3.63
N ALA A 300 9.75 -0.73 -3.40
CA ALA A 300 10.29 -1.79 -4.23
C ALA A 300 9.30 -2.94 -4.40
N ILE A 301 9.29 -3.54 -5.59
CA ILE A 301 8.54 -4.76 -5.87
C ILE A 301 9.51 -5.92 -5.99
N TYR A 302 9.27 -7.00 -5.26
CA TYR A 302 10.07 -8.23 -5.31
C TYR A 302 9.26 -9.38 -5.90
N ASP A 303 9.95 -10.29 -6.58
CA ASP A 303 9.47 -11.65 -6.82
C ASP A 303 9.55 -12.40 -5.49
N ALA A 304 8.42 -12.83 -4.94
CA ALA A 304 8.38 -13.46 -3.62
C ALA A 304 8.92 -14.89 -3.61
N SER A 305 9.00 -15.55 -4.78
CA SER A 305 9.52 -16.92 -4.91
C SER A 305 11.06 -16.93 -4.86
N LYS A 306 11.69 -15.99 -5.57
CA LYS A 306 13.16 -15.87 -5.66
C LYS A 306 13.72 -14.87 -4.65
N MET A 307 12.89 -13.95 -4.16
CA MET A 307 13.29 -12.77 -3.39
C MET A 307 14.26 -11.86 -4.16
N ASP A 308 13.98 -11.67 -5.45
CA ASP A 308 14.73 -10.75 -6.29
C ASP A 308 13.93 -9.46 -6.51
N ARG A 309 14.60 -8.31 -6.46
CA ARG A 309 13.98 -7.01 -6.69
C ARG A 309 13.67 -6.81 -8.17
N ILE A 310 12.40 -6.67 -8.52
CA ILE A 310 11.91 -6.44 -9.89
C ILE A 310 11.93 -4.95 -10.23
N ARG A 311 11.50 -4.11 -9.26
CA ARG A 311 11.38 -2.66 -9.41
C ARG A 311 11.85 -1.96 -8.14
N GLN A 312 12.32 -0.72 -8.32
CA GLN A 312 12.64 0.20 -7.27
C GLN A 312 12.21 1.59 -7.69
N TRP A 313 11.64 2.33 -6.77
CA TRP A 313 11.42 3.76 -6.86
C TRP A 313 11.97 4.42 -5.59
N VAL A 314 12.66 5.55 -5.75
CA VAL A 314 13.30 6.29 -4.66
C VAL A 314 12.70 7.70 -4.64
N PRO A 315 12.43 8.29 -3.46
CA PRO A 315 12.00 9.68 -3.35
C PRO A 315 12.90 10.63 -4.13
N GLN A 316 12.27 11.44 -4.98
CA GLN A 316 12.91 12.39 -5.89
C GLN A 316 11.91 13.47 -6.30
N ASP A 317 12.42 14.59 -6.82
CA ASP A 317 11.64 15.68 -7.38
C ASP A 317 10.50 16.14 -6.43
N ALA A 318 9.27 16.14 -6.95
CA ALA A 318 8.02 16.47 -6.30
C ALA A 318 7.67 15.60 -5.06
N LEU A 319 8.28 14.42 -4.92
CA LEU A 319 8.08 13.48 -3.81
C LEU A 319 9.45 13.10 -3.21
N SER A 320 10.17 14.09 -2.67
CA SER A 320 11.54 13.93 -2.18
C SER A 320 11.64 13.63 -0.67
N ALA A 321 10.57 13.83 0.09
CA ALA A 321 10.53 13.52 1.51
C ALA A 321 10.57 12.00 1.77
N PRO A 322 10.91 11.56 3.00
CA PRO A 322 10.81 10.15 3.38
C PRO A 322 9.37 9.63 3.28
N ILE A 323 9.24 8.37 2.86
CA ILE A 323 7.95 7.67 2.82
C ILE A 323 7.52 7.34 4.26
N SER A 324 6.33 7.78 4.66
CA SER A 324 5.77 7.44 5.98
C SER A 324 5.04 6.10 5.96
N TYR A 325 4.37 5.77 4.85
CA TYR A 325 3.63 4.52 4.67
C TYR A 325 3.39 4.22 3.19
N ALA A 326 3.22 2.94 2.84
CA ALA A 326 2.65 2.59 1.54
C ALA A 326 1.84 1.29 1.59
N THR A 327 0.88 1.15 0.69
CA THR A 327 0.04 -0.04 0.55
C THR A 327 -0.45 -0.24 -0.89
N TYR A 328 -0.67 -1.50 -1.28
CA TYR A 328 -1.41 -1.81 -2.50
C TYR A 328 -2.89 -1.41 -2.39
N SER A 329 -3.46 -0.97 -3.50
CA SER A 329 -4.90 -1.02 -3.77
C SER A 329 -5.43 -2.47 -3.70
N CYS A 330 -6.74 -2.66 -3.50
CA CYS A 330 -7.32 -3.99 -3.32
C CYS A 330 -7.11 -4.96 -4.48
N ASN A 331 -7.02 -4.45 -5.72
CA ASN A 331 -6.70 -5.26 -6.90
C ASN A 331 -5.19 -5.32 -7.20
N SER A 332 -4.38 -4.64 -6.38
CA SER A 332 -2.92 -4.52 -6.49
C SER A 332 -2.42 -3.90 -7.80
N GLN A 333 -3.25 -3.10 -8.50
CA GLN A 333 -2.83 -2.37 -9.70
C GLN A 333 -2.21 -1.01 -9.39
N LEU A 334 -2.54 -0.45 -8.21
CA LEU A 334 -1.97 0.79 -7.69
C LEU A 334 -1.23 0.56 -6.38
N VAL A 335 -0.24 1.40 -6.10
CA VAL A 335 0.37 1.59 -4.79
C VAL A 335 0.09 3.01 -4.31
N TYR A 336 -0.49 3.15 -3.13
CA TYR A 336 -0.62 4.43 -2.43
C TYR A 336 0.54 4.59 -1.48
N ALA A 337 1.27 5.71 -1.57
CA ALA A 337 2.34 6.04 -0.65
C ALA A 337 2.15 7.44 -0.08
N THR A 338 2.35 7.58 1.23
CA THR A 338 2.29 8.84 1.97
C THR A 338 3.69 9.26 2.38
N PHE A 339 3.91 10.57 2.51
CA PHE A 339 5.22 11.16 2.74
C PHE A 339 5.22 12.09 3.97
N CYS A 340 6.39 12.24 4.60
CA CYS A 340 6.55 13.08 5.81
C CYS A 340 6.37 14.59 5.55
N ASP A 341 6.30 15.02 4.29
CA ASP A 341 5.97 16.39 3.88
C ASP A 341 4.48 16.56 3.48
N ALA A 342 3.65 15.58 3.87
CA ALA A 342 2.22 15.51 3.62
C ALA A 342 1.78 15.32 2.16
N ASN A 343 2.71 15.06 1.23
CA ASN A 343 2.33 14.59 -0.09
C ASN A 343 1.82 13.15 -0.05
N ILE A 344 0.99 12.81 -1.04
CA ILE A 344 0.58 11.43 -1.34
C ILE A 344 0.89 11.15 -2.81
N GLY A 345 1.54 10.03 -3.07
CA GLY A 345 1.77 9.52 -4.41
C GLY A 345 0.89 8.29 -4.69
N VAL A 346 0.26 8.29 -5.86
CA VAL A 346 -0.42 7.11 -6.42
C VAL A 346 0.44 6.58 -7.56
N PHE A 347 0.94 5.35 -7.42
CA PHE A 347 1.84 4.72 -8.37
C PHE A 347 1.15 3.58 -9.10
N ASP A 348 1.52 3.36 -10.36
CA ASP A 348 1.26 2.10 -11.04
C ASP A 348 2.08 0.98 -10.37
N ALA A 349 1.43 -0.11 -9.96
CA ALA A 349 2.07 -1.16 -9.18
C ALA A 349 3.10 -1.98 -9.98
N ASP A 350 2.87 -2.17 -11.28
CA ASP A 350 3.73 -2.99 -12.13
C ASP A 350 5.04 -2.25 -12.50
N THR A 351 4.95 -0.94 -12.68
CA THR A 351 6.07 -0.11 -13.12
C THR A 351 6.69 0.75 -12.02
N LEU A 352 6.00 0.95 -10.89
CA LEU A 352 6.29 1.98 -9.88
C LEU A 352 6.42 3.39 -10.48
N ARG A 353 5.75 3.65 -11.61
CA ARG A 353 5.64 5.01 -12.15
C ARG A 353 4.59 5.78 -11.37
N LEU A 354 4.96 6.96 -10.88
CA LEU A 354 4.02 7.88 -10.24
C LEU A 354 2.96 8.28 -11.25
N ARG A 355 1.69 8.02 -10.96
CA ARG A 355 0.52 8.36 -11.78
C ARG A 355 -0.11 9.69 -11.41
N CYS A 356 -0.19 9.94 -10.10
CA CYS A 356 -0.86 11.08 -9.53
C CYS A 356 -0.12 11.52 -8.27
N ARG A 357 0.09 12.82 -8.11
CA ARG A 357 0.51 13.44 -6.85
C ARG A 357 -0.68 14.17 -6.25
N ILE A 358 -0.93 13.99 -4.96
CA ILE A 358 -1.91 14.72 -4.19
C ILE A 358 -1.16 15.61 -3.20
N ALA A 359 -1.39 16.92 -3.29
CA ALA A 359 -0.66 17.91 -2.53
C ALA A 359 -1.13 17.99 -1.06
N PRO A 360 -0.30 18.57 -0.17
CA PRO A 360 -0.64 18.74 1.24
C PRO A 360 -1.94 19.55 1.47
N SER A 361 -2.25 20.50 0.58
CA SER A 361 -3.46 21.32 0.62
C SER A 361 -4.77 20.53 0.66
N ILE A 362 -4.77 19.30 0.15
CA ILE A 362 -5.94 18.41 0.15
C ILE A 362 -6.13 17.75 1.52
N CYS A 363 -5.03 17.29 2.11
CA CYS A 363 -5.06 16.47 3.33
C CYS A 363 -4.95 17.29 4.61
N LEU A 364 -4.49 18.54 4.54
CA LEU A 364 -4.25 19.39 5.69
C LEU A 364 -5.30 20.50 5.79
N SER A 365 -5.57 20.96 7.01
CA SER A 365 -6.34 22.20 7.21
C SER A 365 -5.45 23.42 6.97
N PRO A 366 -6.01 24.61 6.66
CA PRO A 366 -5.22 25.83 6.56
C PRO A 366 -4.37 26.11 7.81
N ALA A 367 -4.91 25.84 8.99
CA ALA A 367 -4.20 25.98 10.26
C ALA A 367 -3.00 25.03 10.37
N ALA A 368 -3.13 23.79 9.89
CA ALA A 368 -2.04 22.81 9.89
C ALA A 368 -0.91 23.17 8.91
N LEU A 369 -1.23 23.82 7.79
CA LEU A 369 -0.23 24.29 6.81
C LEU A 369 0.63 25.44 7.33
N SER A 370 0.07 26.28 8.22
CA SER A 370 0.76 27.42 8.83
C SER A 370 1.29 27.15 10.25
N GLY A 371 1.03 25.94 10.76
CA GLY A 371 1.41 25.54 12.12
C GLY A 371 2.92 25.29 12.27
N SER A 372 3.40 25.35 13.52
CA SER A 372 4.80 25.05 13.85
C SER A 372 5.11 23.55 13.86
N GLN A 373 4.10 22.70 14.05
CA GLN A 373 4.24 21.25 14.05
C GLN A 373 3.85 20.66 12.68
N ALA A 374 4.75 19.91 12.07
CA ALA A 374 4.51 19.29 10.78
C ALA A 374 3.40 18.22 10.88
N VAL A 375 2.25 18.49 10.28
CA VAL A 375 1.16 17.52 10.13
C VAL A 375 1.31 16.80 8.81
N TYR A 376 1.25 15.46 8.83
CA TYR A 376 1.32 14.65 7.62
C TYR A 376 0.55 13.32 7.79
N PRO A 377 0.16 12.65 6.70
CA PRO A 377 -0.40 11.30 6.75
C PRO A 377 0.65 10.29 7.24
N LEU A 378 0.42 9.70 8.40
CA LEU A 378 1.31 8.71 9.01
C LEU A 378 1.00 7.29 8.50
N VAL A 379 -0.26 7.03 8.15
CA VAL A 379 -0.72 5.74 7.65
C VAL A 379 -1.71 5.90 6.50
N VAL A 380 -1.72 4.92 5.59
CA VAL A 380 -2.71 4.80 4.51
C VAL A 380 -3.32 3.40 4.51
N ALA A 381 -4.62 3.31 4.24
CA ALA A 381 -5.36 2.07 4.06
C ALA A 381 -6.12 2.11 2.73
N ALA A 382 -5.97 1.08 1.88
CA ALA A 382 -6.78 0.95 0.68
C ALA A 382 -8.16 0.38 1.01
N HIS A 383 -9.20 0.84 0.30
CA HIS A 383 -10.52 0.23 0.41
C HIS A 383 -10.46 -1.22 -0.10
N PRO A 384 -11.09 -2.20 0.57
CA PRO A 384 -10.92 -3.63 0.25
C PRO A 384 -11.60 -4.06 -1.05
N LEU A 385 -12.51 -3.23 -1.59
CA LEU A 385 -13.31 -3.55 -2.77
C LEU A 385 -13.26 -2.49 -3.87
N GLU A 386 -12.71 -1.30 -3.60
CA GLU A 386 -12.75 -0.14 -4.51
C GLU A 386 -11.31 0.34 -4.76
N PRO A 387 -10.71 0.01 -5.92
CA PRO A 387 -9.27 0.12 -6.14
C PRO A 387 -8.76 1.55 -6.31
N ASN A 388 -9.65 2.54 -6.38
CA ASN A 388 -9.30 3.96 -6.45
C ASN A 388 -9.62 4.73 -5.16
N GLN A 389 -10.01 4.03 -4.09
CA GLN A 389 -10.35 4.65 -2.82
C GLN A 389 -9.33 4.25 -1.75
N PHE A 390 -8.93 5.22 -0.95
CA PHE A 390 -8.09 4.98 0.22
C PHE A 390 -8.42 5.95 1.33
N ALA A 391 -8.02 5.59 2.54
CA ALA A 391 -8.10 6.44 3.71
C ALA A 391 -6.70 6.76 4.24
N VAL A 392 -6.55 7.92 4.84
CA VAL A 392 -5.33 8.35 5.50
C VAL A 392 -5.59 8.71 6.96
N GLY A 393 -4.64 8.36 7.82
CA GLY A 393 -4.60 8.75 9.22
C GLY A 393 -3.40 9.68 9.45
N LEU A 394 -3.65 10.84 10.05
CA LEU A 394 -2.67 11.91 10.16
C LEU A 394 -2.04 11.97 11.57
N THR A 395 -0.94 12.71 11.67
CA THR A 395 -0.25 12.97 12.94
C THR A 395 -1.02 13.86 13.91
N ASP A 396 -2.10 14.52 13.46
CA ASP A 396 -3.02 15.33 14.29
C ASP A 396 -4.29 14.57 14.73
N GLY A 397 -4.31 13.25 14.53
CA GLY A 397 -5.44 12.39 14.88
C GLY A 397 -6.56 12.36 13.83
N SER A 398 -6.51 13.22 12.81
CA SER A 398 -7.54 13.24 11.77
C SER A 398 -7.49 12.00 10.88
N VAL A 399 -8.68 11.53 10.48
CA VAL A 399 -8.85 10.44 9.51
C VAL A 399 -9.64 10.97 8.33
N ARG A 400 -9.16 10.74 7.11
CA ARG A 400 -9.83 11.19 5.89
C ARG A 400 -9.93 10.07 4.86
N VAL A 401 -11.00 10.06 4.08
CA VAL A 401 -11.18 9.17 2.92
C VAL A 401 -11.09 10.01 1.65
N ILE A 402 -10.33 9.52 0.67
CA ILE A 402 -9.99 10.22 -0.56
C ILE A 402 -10.34 9.34 -1.76
N GLU A 403 -10.99 9.93 -2.75
CA GLU A 403 -11.41 9.31 -4.01
C GLU A 403 -11.19 10.25 -5.19
N PRO A 404 -11.01 9.74 -6.42
CA PRO A 404 -11.03 10.59 -7.60
C PRO A 404 -12.41 11.25 -7.75
N THR A 405 -12.47 12.29 -8.59
CA THR A 405 -13.77 12.86 -9.00
C THR A 405 -14.63 11.81 -9.70
N GLU A 406 -15.95 11.98 -9.64
CA GLU A 406 -16.89 11.06 -10.30
C GLU A 406 -16.68 10.97 -11.81
N SER A 407 -16.33 12.10 -12.44
CA SER A 407 -16.06 12.19 -13.87
C SER A 407 -14.82 11.40 -14.30
N GLU A 408 -13.79 11.31 -13.46
CA GLU A 408 -12.56 10.59 -13.80
C GLU A 408 -12.62 9.12 -13.37
N GLY A 409 -13.18 8.82 -12.19
CA GLY A 409 -13.31 7.47 -11.64
C GLY A 409 -12.00 6.71 -11.39
N LYS A 410 -10.84 7.28 -11.76
CA LYS A 410 -9.49 6.71 -11.66
C LYS A 410 -8.45 7.79 -11.38
N TRP A 411 -7.34 7.42 -10.76
CA TRP A 411 -6.24 8.33 -10.52
C TRP A 411 -5.34 8.52 -11.75
N GLY A 412 -5.06 9.78 -12.08
CA GLY A 412 -4.09 10.15 -13.13
C GLY A 412 -4.53 9.79 -14.55
N SER A 413 -5.84 9.70 -14.80
CA SER A 413 -6.39 9.76 -16.16
C SER A 413 -6.37 11.21 -16.63
N SER A 414 -5.89 11.47 -17.86
CA SER A 414 -6.10 12.77 -18.49
C SER A 414 -7.60 12.95 -18.73
N PRO A 415 -8.19 14.14 -18.49
CA PRO A 415 -9.58 14.39 -18.86
C PRO A 415 -9.75 14.15 -20.36
N THR A 416 -10.64 13.24 -20.73
CA THR A 416 -11.09 13.11 -22.12
C THR A 416 -11.81 14.40 -22.47
N ILE A 417 -11.17 15.28 -23.23
CA ILE A 417 -11.89 16.33 -23.95
C ILE A 417 -12.76 15.58 -24.93
N ASP A 418 -14.06 15.50 -24.64
CA ASP A 418 -15.04 15.12 -25.65
C ASP A 418 -14.90 16.12 -26.81
N ASN A 419 -14.29 15.67 -27.90
CA ASN A 419 -14.32 16.35 -29.18
C ASN A 419 -15.76 16.28 -29.70
N ASN A 420 -16.64 17.11 -29.16
CA ASN A 420 -17.96 17.38 -29.73
C ASN A 420 -18.48 18.76 -29.30
N GLY A 421 -17.72 19.82 -29.60
CA GLY A 421 -18.17 21.16 -29.23
C GLY A 421 -17.40 22.35 -29.79
N ILE A 422 -16.96 22.33 -31.06
CA ILE A 422 -16.64 23.57 -31.77
C ILE A 422 -17.27 23.53 -33.16
N LEU A 423 -18.42 24.18 -33.32
CA LEU A 423 -18.62 25.32 -34.24
C LEU A 423 -20.10 25.70 -34.22
N ASN A 424 -20.41 26.86 -33.63
CA ASN A 424 -21.22 27.88 -34.29
C ASN A 424 -21.16 29.17 -33.47
N ARG A 425 -20.21 30.02 -33.82
CA ARG A 425 -20.18 31.43 -33.44
C ARG A 425 -20.36 32.24 -34.71
N ALA A 426 -21.57 32.75 -34.93
CA ALA A 426 -21.84 34.11 -35.41
C ALA A 426 -23.31 34.23 -35.83
N THR A 427 -24.10 34.97 -35.06
CA THR A 427 -24.79 36.15 -35.60
C THR A 427 -25.20 37.03 -34.42
N SER A 428 -24.66 38.24 -34.45
CA SER A 428 -25.00 39.36 -33.61
C SER A 428 -26.42 39.85 -33.90
N SER A 429 -27.25 39.98 -32.87
CA SER A 429 -28.26 41.02 -32.84
C SER A 429 -28.51 41.44 -31.39
N SER A 430 -27.98 42.61 -31.08
CA SER A 430 -28.33 43.46 -29.95
C SER A 430 -29.84 43.67 -29.85
N THR A 431 -30.41 43.57 -28.66
CA THR A 431 -31.57 44.38 -28.28
C THR A 431 -31.59 44.60 -26.77
N THR A 432 -31.37 45.85 -26.43
CA THR A 432 -31.56 46.50 -25.14
C THR A 432 -32.98 46.32 -24.62
N SER A 433 -33.09 45.91 -23.36
CA SER A 433 -34.33 45.90 -22.58
C SER A 433 -34.73 47.33 -22.21
N ASN A 434 -35.83 47.82 -22.77
CA ASN A 434 -36.56 48.97 -22.21
C ASN A 434 -37.80 48.45 -21.47
N HIS A 435 -37.83 48.74 -20.17
CA HIS A 435 -39.03 48.70 -19.35
C HIS A 435 -40.01 49.79 -19.80
N THR A 436 -41.29 49.43 -19.91
CA THR A 436 -42.39 50.36 -19.64
C THR A 436 -43.58 49.57 -19.13
N ALA A 437 -44.08 50.00 -17.98
CA ALA A 437 -45.34 49.59 -17.42
C ALA A 437 -46.49 50.16 -18.26
N ASP A 438 -47.58 49.43 -18.40
CA ASP A 438 -48.88 50.08 -18.26
C ASP A 438 -49.96 49.14 -17.72
N GLN A 439 -50.79 49.73 -16.87
CA GLN A 439 -51.82 49.11 -16.08
C GLN A 439 -53.17 49.29 -16.78
N SER A 440 -54.10 48.38 -16.46
CA SER A 440 -55.55 48.56 -16.45
C SER A 440 -56.34 48.57 -17.77
N GLN A 441 -57.21 47.56 -17.92
CA GLN A 441 -58.66 47.75 -17.76
C GLN A 441 -59.40 46.39 -17.72
N ARG A 442 -59.78 45.95 -16.51
CA ARG A 442 -61.18 45.76 -16.13
C ARG A 442 -61.30 45.65 -14.61
#